data_AF-A0ABD3M376-F1
#
_entry.id   AF-A0ABD3M376-F1
#
_cell.length_a   1.000
_cell.length_b   1.000
_cell.length_c   1.000
_cell.angle_alpha   90.00
_cell.angle_beta   90.00
_cell.angle_gamma   90.00
#
_symmetry.space_group_name_H-M   'P 1'
#
loop_
_entity.id
_entity.type
_entity.pdbx_description
1 polymer ?
#
loop_
_entity_poly.entity_id
_entity_poly.type
_entity_poly.pdbx_seq_one_letter_code
_entity_poly.pdbx_strand_id
1 'polypeptide(L)'
;MSFSGAIRRSAQRLSSVDWSSPVFRGDQELSAMVAGFRAWTAKADTMAEKYAAPPTPIDFATAKKSIRDTSLVDSLEKLYTSSKPAPLTYEWSAEDRAAKAQLIEDAKAGLAFTQEMIDDTTREIAYLRVNRTSRDTSVSDLKEIYPDIAEEVETEIEKREWFKDTLNK
;
A
#
# COMPACT_ATOMS: atom_id res chain seq x y z
N MET A 1 14.23 -27.25 10.71
CA MET A 1 13.02 -26.47 10.36
C MET A 1 13.09 -26.11 8.88
N SER A 2 11.98 -26.24 8.15
CA SER A 2 11.92 -26.32 6.68
C SER A 2 12.11 -24.95 5.98
N PHE A 3 13.18 -24.81 5.19
CA PHE A 3 13.48 -23.64 4.36
C PHE A 3 12.56 -23.49 3.13
N SER A 4 11.67 -24.45 2.87
CA SER A 4 10.75 -24.40 1.72
C SER A 4 9.55 -23.46 1.93
N GLY A 5 9.32 -23.01 3.16
CA GLY A 5 8.11 -22.25 3.52
C GLY A 5 8.16 -20.76 3.17
N ALA A 6 9.33 -20.12 3.08
CA ALA A 6 9.41 -18.66 2.85
C ALA A 6 9.28 -18.30 1.36
N ILE A 7 9.89 -19.11 0.48
CA ILE A 7 10.00 -18.82 -0.96
C ILE A 7 8.68 -19.08 -1.71
N ARG A 8 7.92 -20.11 -1.33
CA ARG A 8 6.60 -20.38 -1.97
C ARG A 8 5.54 -19.32 -1.65
N ARG A 9 5.79 -18.41 -0.69
CA ARG A 9 4.80 -17.44 -0.23
C ARG A 9 4.75 -16.14 -1.06
N SER A 10 5.79 -15.76 -1.81
CA SER A 10 5.76 -14.53 -2.63
C SER A 10 4.85 -14.69 -3.85
N ALA A 11 5.07 -15.73 -4.65
CA ALA A 11 4.30 -16.02 -5.85
C ALA A 11 2.79 -16.22 -5.56
N GLN A 12 2.44 -16.89 -4.46
CA GLN A 12 1.03 -17.04 -4.04
C GLN A 12 0.39 -15.71 -3.62
N ARG A 13 1.14 -14.77 -3.03
CA ARG A 13 0.61 -13.48 -2.54
C ARG A 13 0.41 -12.43 -3.64
N LEU A 14 1.13 -12.54 -4.77
CA LEU A 14 0.91 -11.64 -5.91
C LEU A 14 -0.38 -11.99 -6.67
N SER A 15 -0.83 -13.25 -6.59
CA SER A 15 -2.09 -13.69 -7.21
C SER A 15 -3.34 -13.11 -6.56
N SER A 16 -3.25 -12.64 -5.31
CA SER A 16 -4.37 -12.01 -4.59
C SER A 16 -4.49 -10.50 -4.85
N VAL A 17 -3.54 -9.88 -5.55
CA VAL A 17 -3.56 -8.45 -5.86
C VAL A 17 -4.09 -8.25 -7.28
N ASP A 18 -5.23 -7.58 -7.43
CA ASP A 18 -5.72 -7.16 -8.75
C ASP A 18 -4.92 -5.95 -9.26
N TRP A 19 -3.85 -6.26 -9.95
CA TRP A 19 -2.99 -5.32 -10.64
C TRP A 19 -3.67 -4.55 -11.79
N SER A 20 -4.86 -4.98 -12.23
CA SER A 20 -5.61 -4.25 -13.25
C SER A 20 -6.47 -3.14 -12.68
N SER A 21 -6.62 -3.08 -11.34
CA SER A 21 -7.46 -2.11 -10.64
C SER A 21 -7.16 -0.66 -11.05
N PRO A 22 -8.20 0.17 -11.28
CA PRO A 22 -8.06 1.59 -11.57
C PRO A 22 -7.29 2.38 -10.49
N VAL A 23 -7.28 1.90 -9.24
CA VAL A 23 -6.55 2.52 -8.13
C VAL A 23 -5.07 2.68 -8.43
N PHE A 24 -4.48 1.78 -9.24
CA PHE A 24 -3.08 1.84 -9.63
C PHE A 24 -2.80 2.65 -10.90
N ARG A 25 -3.83 3.25 -11.51
CA ARG A 25 -3.76 4.00 -12.78
C ARG A 25 -4.22 5.45 -12.65
N GLY A 26 -4.67 5.87 -11.47
CA GLY A 26 -5.22 7.21 -11.24
C GLY A 26 -4.19 8.33 -11.36
N ASP A 27 -2.90 8.02 -11.19
CA ASP A 27 -1.80 8.98 -11.27
C ASP A 27 -0.60 8.39 -12.01
N GLN A 28 0.13 9.21 -12.76
CA GLN A 28 1.25 8.80 -13.59
C GLN A 28 2.45 8.36 -12.72
N GLU A 29 2.72 9.07 -11.63
CA GLU A 29 3.81 8.73 -10.72
C GLU A 29 3.53 7.42 -10.00
N LEU A 30 2.33 7.27 -9.44
CA LEU A 30 1.87 6.02 -8.84
C LEU A 30 1.95 4.84 -9.83
N SER A 31 1.50 5.04 -11.06
CA SER A 31 1.54 4.02 -12.11
C SER A 31 2.97 3.55 -12.38
N ALA A 32 3.93 4.49 -12.43
CA ALA A 32 5.34 4.18 -12.63
C ALA A 32 5.94 3.40 -11.44
N MET A 33 5.61 3.79 -10.21
CA MET A 33 6.05 3.08 -9.01
C MET A 33 5.51 1.64 -8.96
N VAL A 34 4.24 1.46 -9.28
CA VAL A 34 3.60 0.13 -9.33
C VAL A 34 4.24 -0.75 -10.41
N ALA A 35 4.52 -0.20 -11.59
CA ALA A 35 5.23 -0.91 -12.65
C ALA A 35 6.64 -1.35 -12.20
N GLY A 36 7.37 -0.46 -11.52
CA GLY A 36 8.68 -0.77 -10.93
C GLY A 36 8.60 -1.89 -9.90
N PHE A 37 7.62 -1.86 -9.01
CA PHE A 37 7.40 -2.91 -8.01
C PHE A 37 7.09 -4.28 -8.65
N ARG A 38 6.29 -4.31 -9.72
CA ARG A 38 6.03 -5.54 -10.48
C ARG A 38 7.29 -6.10 -11.14
N ALA A 39 8.11 -5.24 -11.75
CA ALA A 39 9.38 -5.68 -12.33
C ALA A 39 10.33 -6.23 -11.26
N TRP A 40 10.38 -5.58 -10.08
CA TRP A 40 11.19 -6.03 -8.96
C TRP A 40 10.71 -7.39 -8.40
N THR A 41 9.41 -7.57 -8.21
CA THR A 41 8.83 -8.83 -7.73
C THR A 41 9.09 -9.98 -8.69
N ALA A 42 8.86 -9.77 -9.99
CA ALA A 42 9.20 -10.77 -11.02
C ALA A 42 10.70 -11.14 -10.99
N LYS A 43 11.59 -10.15 -10.83
CA LYS A 43 13.03 -10.39 -10.69
C LYS A 43 13.36 -11.18 -9.42
N ALA A 44 12.72 -10.87 -8.30
CA ALA A 44 12.92 -11.57 -7.04
C ALA A 44 12.48 -13.04 -7.14
N ASP A 45 11.33 -13.31 -7.77
CA ASP A 45 10.82 -14.67 -7.97
C ASP A 45 11.75 -15.48 -8.90
N THR A 46 12.19 -14.90 -10.02
CA THR A 46 13.15 -15.59 -10.92
C THR A 46 14.48 -15.91 -10.24
N MET A 47 14.99 -15.02 -9.38
CA MET A 47 16.17 -15.31 -8.57
C MET A 47 15.90 -16.41 -7.55
N ALA A 48 14.76 -16.36 -6.87
CA ALA A 48 14.40 -17.35 -5.88
C ALA A 48 14.27 -18.76 -6.50
N GLU A 49 13.69 -18.88 -7.70
CA GLU A 49 13.64 -20.13 -8.46
C GLU A 49 15.04 -20.60 -8.86
N LYS A 50 15.87 -19.70 -9.41
CA LYS A 50 17.25 -20.01 -9.84
C LYS A 50 18.11 -20.54 -8.70
N TYR A 51 17.95 -19.98 -7.50
CA TYR A 51 18.73 -20.33 -6.31
C TYR A 51 17.97 -21.27 -5.36
N ALA A 52 16.85 -21.86 -5.78
CA ALA A 52 16.08 -22.80 -4.97
C ALA A 52 16.84 -24.12 -4.74
N ALA A 53 17.69 -24.52 -5.69
CA ALA A 53 18.51 -25.71 -5.62
C ALA A 53 19.98 -25.35 -5.31
N PRO A 54 20.72 -26.25 -4.63
CA PRO A 54 22.16 -26.06 -4.47
C PRO A 54 22.86 -26.05 -5.84
N PRO A 55 23.96 -25.30 -5.99
CA PRO A 55 24.75 -25.32 -7.20
C PRO A 55 25.29 -26.72 -7.49
N THR A 56 25.47 -27.04 -8.78
CA THR A 56 26.01 -28.34 -9.20
C THR A 56 27.41 -28.55 -8.63
N PRO A 57 27.73 -29.74 -8.08
CA PRO A 57 29.07 -30.05 -7.59
C PRO A 57 30.13 -29.91 -8.68
N ILE A 58 31.35 -29.53 -8.30
CA ILE A 58 32.49 -29.46 -9.21
C ILE A 58 33.02 -30.88 -9.46
N ASP A 59 33.18 -31.25 -10.73
CA ASP A 59 33.78 -32.53 -11.13
C ASP A 59 35.32 -32.44 -11.16
N PHE A 60 35.93 -32.70 -10.01
CA PHE A 60 37.39 -32.75 -9.90
C PHE A 60 38.00 -33.97 -10.60
N ALA A 61 37.25 -35.05 -10.84
CA ALA A 61 37.77 -36.26 -11.47
C ALA A 61 38.10 -36.05 -12.94
N THR A 62 37.25 -35.30 -13.66
CA THR A 62 37.54 -34.89 -15.03
C THR A 62 38.67 -33.85 -15.08
N ALA A 63 38.70 -32.90 -14.13
CA ALA A 63 39.74 -31.88 -14.05
C ALA A 63 41.15 -32.48 -13.86
N LYS A 64 41.30 -33.51 -13.02
CA LYS A 64 42.58 -34.21 -12.80
C LYS A 64 43.12 -34.91 -14.05
N LYS A 65 42.26 -35.28 -15.01
CA LYS A 65 42.66 -35.92 -16.27
C LYS A 65 43.08 -34.90 -17.34
N SER A 66 42.52 -33.69 -17.29
CA SER A 66 42.76 -32.65 -18.29
C SER A 66 43.89 -31.69 -17.93
N ILE A 67 44.18 -31.51 -16.63
CA ILE A 67 45.16 -30.53 -16.14
C ILE A 67 46.47 -31.24 -15.81
N ARG A 68 47.59 -30.71 -16.31
CA ARG A 68 48.93 -31.26 -16.10
C ARG A 68 49.36 -31.23 -14.62
N ASP A 69 48.99 -30.18 -13.91
CA ASP A 69 49.31 -30.00 -12.49
C ASP A 69 48.20 -30.57 -11.60
N THR A 70 48.32 -31.86 -11.29
CA THR A 70 47.37 -32.58 -10.43
C THR A 70 47.43 -32.11 -8.98
N SER A 71 48.58 -31.63 -8.51
CA SER A 71 48.79 -31.16 -7.14
C SER A 71 47.98 -29.90 -6.83
N LEU A 72 47.84 -29.02 -7.84
CA LEU A 72 46.96 -27.87 -7.78
C LEU A 72 45.49 -28.29 -7.65
N VAL A 73 45.04 -29.25 -8.47
CA VAL A 73 43.66 -29.74 -8.43
C VAL A 73 43.32 -30.37 -7.07
N ASP A 74 44.24 -31.13 -6.49
CA ASP A 74 44.08 -31.70 -5.14
C ASP A 74 44.00 -30.63 -4.05
N SER A 75 44.76 -29.53 -4.18
CA SER A 75 44.70 -28.40 -3.23
C SER A 75 43.35 -27.67 -3.29
N LEU A 76 42.79 -27.51 -4.49
CA LEU A 76 41.50 -26.88 -4.73
C LEU A 76 40.33 -27.76 -4.27
N GLU A 77 40.40 -29.07 -4.46
CA GLU A 77 39.41 -30.02 -3.95
C GLU A 77 39.35 -30.02 -2.41
N LYS A 78 40.53 -29.97 -1.76
CA LYS A 78 40.63 -29.82 -0.30
C LYS A 78 40.01 -28.50 0.17
N LEU A 79 40.32 -27.39 -0.49
CA LEU A 79 39.76 -26.08 -0.16
C LEU A 79 38.23 -26.08 -0.31
N TYR A 80 37.71 -26.60 -1.43
CA TYR A 80 36.26 -26.71 -1.69
C TYR A 80 35.54 -27.54 -0.62
N THR A 81 36.11 -28.68 -0.22
CA THR A 81 35.50 -29.56 0.78
C THR A 81 35.54 -28.95 2.18
N SER A 82 36.59 -28.17 2.48
CA SER A 82 36.76 -27.50 3.77
C SER A 82 35.87 -26.26 3.94
N SER A 83 35.50 -25.61 2.83
CA SER A 83 34.70 -24.39 2.85
C SER A 83 33.22 -24.69 2.72
N LYS A 84 32.51 -24.67 3.85
CA LYS A 84 31.04 -24.73 3.91
C LYS A 84 30.53 -23.45 4.58
N PRO A 85 30.37 -22.35 3.83
CA PRO A 85 29.85 -21.12 4.40
C PRO A 85 28.45 -21.36 4.99
N ALA A 86 28.16 -20.72 6.12
CA ALA A 86 26.83 -20.75 6.69
C ALA A 86 25.82 -20.18 5.67
N PRO A 87 24.60 -20.72 5.61
CA PRO A 87 23.57 -20.16 4.75
C PRO A 87 23.31 -18.70 5.15
N LEU A 88 23.31 -17.80 4.17
CA LEU A 88 22.90 -16.41 4.38
C LEU A 88 21.39 -16.40 4.63
N THR A 89 21.00 -16.36 5.90
CA THR A 89 19.61 -16.22 6.31
C THR A 89 19.30 -14.75 6.53
N TYR A 90 18.35 -14.21 5.77
CA TYR A 90 17.74 -12.94 6.08
C TYR A 90 16.50 -13.18 6.95
N GLU A 91 16.48 -12.56 8.14
CA GLU A 91 15.30 -12.53 8.99
C GLU A 91 14.66 -11.15 8.89
N TRP A 92 13.35 -11.13 8.70
CA TRP A 92 12.60 -9.87 8.72
C TRP A 92 12.58 -9.34 10.15
N SER A 93 13.20 -8.19 10.38
CA SER A 93 13.29 -7.58 11.70
C SER A 93 11.89 -7.36 12.31
N ALA A 94 11.79 -7.56 13.64
CA ALA A 94 10.53 -7.36 14.34
C ALA A 94 10.04 -5.90 14.25
N GLU A 95 10.98 -4.95 14.27
CA GLU A 95 10.72 -3.51 14.15
C GLU A 95 10.15 -3.16 12.77
N ASP A 96 10.78 -3.61 11.68
CA ASP A 96 10.26 -3.37 10.33
C ASP A 96 8.88 -3.99 10.15
N ARG A 97 8.68 -5.20 10.71
CA ARG A 97 7.40 -5.89 10.63
C ARG A 97 6.30 -5.14 11.37
N ALA A 98 6.59 -4.62 12.56
CA ALA A 98 5.67 -3.80 13.33
C ALA A 98 5.35 -2.50 12.59
N ALA A 99 6.36 -1.82 12.04
CA ALA A 99 6.16 -0.59 11.27
C ALA A 99 5.28 -0.82 10.04
N LYS A 100 5.50 -1.91 9.29
CA LYS A 100 4.63 -2.25 8.13
C LYS A 100 3.23 -2.67 8.54
N ALA A 101 3.07 -3.33 9.69
CA ALA A 101 1.75 -3.66 10.22
C ALA A 101 0.97 -2.40 10.62
N GLN A 102 1.64 -1.42 11.25
CA GLN A 102 1.02 -0.15 11.60
C GLN A 102 0.54 0.60 10.36
N LEU A 103 1.34 0.68 9.29
CA LEU A 103 0.92 1.29 8.02
C LEU A 103 -0.35 0.66 7.43
N ILE A 104 -0.55 -0.64 7.63
CA ILE A 104 -1.77 -1.33 7.18
C ILE A 104 -2.97 -0.91 8.02
N GLU A 105 -2.82 -0.80 9.34
CA GLU A 105 -3.88 -0.34 10.22
C GLU A 105 -4.24 1.14 9.97
N ASP A 106 -3.24 2.00 9.76
CA ASP A 106 -3.45 3.41 9.41
C ASP A 106 -4.21 3.53 8.08
N ALA A 107 -3.86 2.71 7.08
CA ALA A 107 -4.56 2.67 5.79
C ALA A 107 -6.02 2.20 5.93
N LYS A 108 -6.30 1.22 6.80
CA LYS A 108 -7.68 0.78 7.09
C LYS A 108 -8.49 1.86 7.79
N ALA A 109 -7.88 2.57 8.76
CA ALA A 109 -8.52 3.68 9.45
C ALA A 109 -8.86 4.81 8.48
N GLY A 110 -7.92 5.17 7.61
CA GLY A 110 -8.15 6.17 6.55
C GLY A 110 -9.26 5.77 5.58
N LEU A 111 -9.34 4.48 5.20
CA LEU A 111 -10.42 3.96 4.36
C LEU A 111 -11.78 4.12 5.06
N ALA A 112 -11.89 3.69 6.32
CA ALA A 112 -13.13 3.78 7.09
C ALA A 112 -13.61 5.23 7.22
N PHE A 113 -12.69 6.15 7.56
CA PHE A 113 -12.98 7.58 7.65
C PHE A 113 -13.44 8.17 6.31
N THR A 114 -12.77 7.83 5.21
CA THR A 114 -13.14 8.32 3.87
C THR A 114 -14.51 7.81 3.46
N GLN A 115 -14.85 6.56 3.80
CA GLN A 115 -16.16 5.98 3.50
C GLN A 115 -17.28 6.70 4.26
N GLU A 116 -17.07 7.00 5.55
CA GLU A 116 -18.01 7.78 6.36
C GLU A 116 -18.23 9.18 5.76
N MET A 117 -17.15 9.87 5.38
CA MET A 117 -17.24 11.17 4.72
C MET A 117 -18.02 11.13 3.39
N ILE A 118 -17.81 10.09 2.59
CA ILE A 118 -18.53 9.89 1.33
C ILE A 118 -20.03 9.73 1.61
N ASP A 119 -20.39 8.93 2.61
CA ASP A 119 -21.79 8.68 2.96
C ASP A 119 -22.47 9.94 3.51
N ASP A 120 -21.79 10.69 4.38
CA ASP A 120 -22.24 11.98 4.90
C ASP A 120 -22.45 13.01 3.78
N THR A 121 -21.44 13.18 2.92
CA THR A 121 -21.51 14.12 1.78
C THR A 121 -22.60 13.72 0.79
N THR A 122 -22.81 12.42 0.57
CA THR A 122 -23.87 11.93 -0.31
C THR A 122 -25.25 12.23 0.28
N ARG A 123 -25.42 12.08 1.60
CA ARG A 123 -26.65 12.49 2.31
C ARG A 123 -26.89 13.99 2.20
N GLU A 124 -25.85 14.80 2.39
CA GLU A 124 -25.94 16.25 2.24
C GLU A 124 -26.33 16.66 0.81
N ILE A 125 -25.69 16.07 -0.21
CA ILE A 125 -26.04 16.33 -1.62
C ILE A 125 -27.51 15.95 -1.89
N ALA A 126 -27.99 14.84 -1.34
CA ALA A 126 -29.38 14.43 -1.48
C ALA A 126 -30.34 15.43 -0.81
N TYR A 127 -30.01 15.89 0.40
CA TYR A 127 -30.74 16.93 1.11
C TYR A 127 -30.81 18.23 0.29
N LEU A 128 -29.67 18.71 -0.20
CA LEU A 128 -29.59 19.94 -1.00
C LEU A 128 -30.35 19.84 -2.32
N ARG A 129 -30.42 18.65 -2.93
CA ARG A 129 -31.20 18.44 -4.16
C ARG A 129 -32.70 18.56 -3.93
N VAL A 130 -33.20 18.03 -2.81
CA VAL A 130 -34.63 18.07 -2.46
C VAL A 130 -35.02 19.47 -1.98
N ASN A 131 -34.17 20.10 -1.16
CA ASN A 131 -34.43 21.40 -0.56
C ASN A 131 -33.84 22.57 -1.37
N ARG A 132 -33.62 22.36 -2.66
CA ARG A 132 -33.10 23.41 -3.53
C ARG A 132 -34.11 24.55 -3.60
N THR A 133 -33.65 25.74 -3.27
CA THR A 133 -34.48 26.94 -3.38
C THR A 133 -34.80 27.22 -4.85
N SER A 134 -36.09 27.43 -5.12
CA SER A 134 -36.64 27.77 -6.42
C SER A 134 -37.27 29.17 -6.36
N ARG A 135 -37.80 29.66 -7.49
CA ARG A 135 -38.54 30.94 -7.50
C ARG A 135 -39.81 30.90 -6.66
N ASP A 136 -40.31 29.71 -6.36
CA ASP A 136 -41.54 29.49 -5.60
C ASP A 136 -41.26 29.25 -4.10
N THR A 137 -39.99 29.13 -3.70
CA THR A 137 -39.62 28.95 -2.29
C THR A 137 -39.90 30.21 -1.50
N SER A 138 -40.74 30.10 -0.48
CA SER A 138 -41.14 31.20 0.39
C SER A 138 -40.17 31.36 1.58
N VAL A 139 -40.26 32.50 2.27
CA VAL A 139 -39.45 32.78 3.46
C VAL A 139 -39.77 31.82 4.61
N SER A 140 -41.03 31.38 4.74
CA SER A 140 -41.40 30.34 5.71
C SER A 140 -40.74 29.01 5.41
N ASP A 141 -40.68 28.60 4.14
CA ASP A 141 -40.02 27.36 3.73
C ASP A 141 -38.51 27.41 4.08
N LEU A 142 -37.88 28.58 3.90
CA LEU A 142 -36.48 28.77 4.28
C LEU A 142 -36.23 28.62 5.78
N LYS A 143 -37.16 29.11 6.62
CA LYS A 143 -37.07 28.94 8.08
C LYS A 143 -37.23 27.47 8.51
N GLU A 144 -38.02 26.69 7.77
CA GLU A 144 -38.18 25.24 8.02
C GLU A 144 -36.97 24.44 7.54
N ILE A 145 -36.38 24.81 6.39
CA ILE A 145 -35.21 24.13 5.81
C ILE A 145 -33.91 24.46 6.58
N TYR A 146 -33.78 25.69 7.09
CA TYR A 146 -32.60 26.19 7.80
C TYR A 146 -33.00 26.80 9.15
N PRO A 147 -33.33 25.98 10.15
CA PRO A 147 -33.82 26.45 11.45
C PRO A 147 -32.75 27.19 12.26
N ASP A 148 -31.48 26.88 12.04
CA ASP A 148 -30.32 27.55 12.62
C ASP A 148 -30.22 29.02 12.17
N ILE A 149 -30.38 29.26 10.86
CA ILE A 149 -30.43 30.61 10.30
C ILE A 149 -31.65 31.36 10.85
N ALA A 150 -32.79 30.68 10.97
CA ALA A 150 -33.99 31.29 11.54
C ALA A 150 -33.77 31.72 13.01
N GLU A 151 -33.18 30.86 13.84
CA GLU A 151 -32.88 31.15 15.24
C GLU A 151 -31.85 32.29 15.39
N GLU A 152 -30.83 32.33 14.52
CA GLU A 152 -29.87 33.44 14.48
C GLU A 152 -30.58 34.77 14.16
N VAL A 153 -31.41 34.79 13.12
CA VAL A 153 -32.14 36.01 12.71
C VAL A 153 -33.07 36.50 13.83
N GLU A 154 -33.81 35.61 14.51
CA GLU A 154 -34.68 36.02 15.62
C GLU A 154 -33.85 36.57 16.80
N THR A 155 -32.71 35.94 17.11
CA THR A 155 -31.79 36.40 18.15
C THR A 155 -31.24 37.80 17.85
N GLU A 156 -30.88 38.07 16.61
CA GLU A 156 -30.39 39.37 16.17
C GLU A 156 -31.46 40.46 16.26
N ILE A 157 -32.71 40.14 15.92
CA ILE A 157 -33.86 41.03 16.07
C ILE A 157 -34.06 41.39 17.54
N GLU A 158 -34.03 40.39 18.44
CA GLU A 158 -34.18 40.61 19.90
C GLU A 158 -33.06 41.50 20.47
N LYS A 159 -31.82 41.26 20.04
CA LYS A 159 -30.64 42.03 20.48
C LYS A 159 -30.47 43.37 19.77
N ARG A 160 -31.31 43.68 18.77
CA ARG A 160 -31.24 44.88 17.92
C ARG A 160 -29.93 45.00 17.16
N GLU A 161 -29.37 43.86 16.74
CA GLU A 161 -28.10 43.75 16.04
C GLU A 161 -28.25 43.92 14.52
N TRP A 162 -29.05 44.89 14.08
CA TRP A 162 -29.48 45.10 12.68
C TRP A 162 -28.37 45.21 11.63
N PHE A 163 -27.14 45.49 12.07
CA PHE A 163 -26.00 45.77 11.19
C PHE A 163 -24.80 44.85 11.42
N LYS A 164 -24.94 43.82 12.26
CA LYS A 164 -23.87 42.87 12.62
C LYS A 164 -23.09 42.37 11.40
N ASP A 165 -23.81 41.97 10.35
CA ASP A 165 -23.22 41.41 9.12
C ASP A 165 -22.86 42.44 8.04
N THR A 166 -23.16 43.73 8.26
CA THR A 166 -22.97 44.80 7.25
C THR A 166 -21.87 45.78 7.60
N LEU A 167 -21.52 45.94 8.89
CA LEU A 167 -20.56 46.94 9.36
C LEU A 167 -19.12 46.43 9.54
N ASN A 168 -18.90 45.11 9.47
CA ASN A 168 -17.55 44.54 9.52
C ASN A 168 -16.97 44.36 8.11
N LYS A 169 -16.42 45.45 7.57
CA LYS A 169 -15.40 45.46 6.51
C LYS A 169 -14.20 46.28 6.96
#